data_AF-A0A1W5D2W2-F1
#
_entry.id   AF-A0A1W5D2W2-F1
#
_cell.length_a   1.000
_cell.length_b   1.000
_cell.length_c   1.000
_cell.angle_alpha   90.00
_cell.angle_beta   90.00
_cell.angle_gamma   90.00
#
_symmetry.space_group_name_H-M   'P 1'
#
loop_
_entity.id
_entity.type
_entity.pdbx_description
1 polymer ?
#
loop_
_entity_poly.entity_id
_entity_poly.type
_entity_poly.pdbx_seq_one_letter_code
_entity_poly.pdbx_strand_id
1 'polypeptide(L)'
;MEVRKAMYQFDKALNQTTARNQLQTQLQQLNAKTNKLLCKQDLAAQSVKTQKSLQNQAVTAAIIATSATVAMAANTATAAKKPRISMQKTWAQKAAVTGLEDTAWIKVTAKAAKPKPKVTAESVYRGRKLLLTPKSAVTSINSIAYRNTINNALKQAKIKSVLVSTVTVSRTGASIVVTTAEGNTAEDLLKHKAIWEPELDLAQIKKNQWHKILLHGLPTAVFNTKDSLEMLQEEVELFNKGIKLVTKPVWLSRAENRQNKMHASAIISVAT
;
A
#
# COMPACT_ATOMS: atom_id res chain seq x y z
N MET A 1 23.74 -78.54 -1.91
CA MET A 1 24.31 -77.19 -1.70
C MET A 1 23.28 -76.09 -1.99
N GLU A 2 22.50 -76.23 -3.06
CA GLU A 2 21.44 -75.30 -3.50
C GLU A 2 20.35 -74.99 -2.44
N VAL A 3 19.82 -75.99 -1.74
CA VAL A 3 18.71 -75.80 -0.77
C VAL A 3 19.07 -74.87 0.40
N ARG A 4 20.29 -74.97 0.93
CA ARG A 4 20.76 -74.09 2.02
C ARG A 4 20.91 -72.64 1.57
N LYS A 5 21.32 -72.42 0.32
CA LYS A 5 21.45 -71.09 -0.28
C LYS A 5 20.07 -70.46 -0.51
N ALA A 6 19.10 -71.24 -0.97
CA ALA A 6 17.72 -70.81 -1.12
C ALA A 6 17.06 -70.44 0.23
N MET A 7 17.24 -71.27 1.26
CA MET A 7 16.76 -70.98 2.62
C MET A 7 17.32 -69.67 3.18
N TYR A 8 18.62 -69.42 3.00
CA TYR A 8 19.26 -68.18 3.46
C TYR A 8 18.72 -66.93 2.76
N GLN A 9 18.46 -67.00 1.44
CA GLN A 9 17.88 -65.87 0.71
C GLN A 9 16.42 -65.62 1.11
N PHE A 10 15.65 -66.68 1.37
CA PHE A 10 14.27 -66.55 1.83
C PHE A 10 14.19 -65.87 3.21
N ASP A 11 15.05 -66.28 4.14
CA ASP A 11 15.10 -65.70 5.48
C ASP A 11 15.56 -64.21 5.44
N LYS A 12 16.51 -63.89 4.56
CA LYS A 12 16.92 -62.50 4.31
C LYS A 12 15.77 -61.65 3.74
N ALA A 13 15.00 -62.19 2.80
CA ALA A 13 13.84 -61.50 2.21
C ALA A 13 12.69 -61.31 3.23
N LEU A 14 12.46 -62.31 4.09
CA LEU A 14 11.45 -62.24 5.15
C LEU A 14 11.79 -61.16 6.19
N ASN A 15 13.07 -61.10 6.59
CA ASN A 15 13.56 -60.08 7.52
C ASN A 15 13.49 -58.66 6.93
N GLN A 16 13.83 -58.50 5.64
CA GLN A 16 13.68 -57.21 4.94
C GLN A 16 12.21 -56.78 4.83
N THR A 17 11.30 -57.71 4.55
CA THR A 17 9.86 -57.42 4.46
C THR A 17 9.29 -57.02 5.82
N THR A 18 9.71 -57.69 6.89
CA THR A 18 9.32 -57.37 8.26
C THR A 18 9.79 -55.97 8.66
N ALA A 19 11.05 -55.63 8.36
CA ALA A 19 11.60 -54.30 8.64
C ALA A 19 10.86 -53.18 7.86
N ARG A 20 10.49 -53.44 6.60
CA ARG A 20 9.74 -52.49 5.77
C ARG A 20 8.33 -52.23 6.32
N ASN A 21 7.64 -53.28 6.77
CA ASN A 21 6.32 -53.17 7.38
C ASN A 21 6.36 -52.40 8.71
N GLN A 22 7.41 -52.61 9.52
CA GLN A 22 7.62 -51.85 10.75
C GLN A 22 7.84 -50.35 10.47
N LEU A 23 8.68 -50.00 9.49
CA LEU A 23 8.90 -48.62 9.08
C LEU A 23 7.61 -47.94 8.58
N GLN A 24 6.80 -48.65 7.80
CA GLN A 24 5.52 -48.13 7.30
C GLN A 24 4.54 -47.87 8.45
N THR A 25 4.51 -48.74 9.45
CA THR A 25 3.68 -48.58 10.65
C THR A 25 4.11 -47.37 11.47
N GLN A 26 5.42 -47.16 11.65
CA GLN A 26 5.97 -45.98 12.33
C GLN A 26 5.62 -44.68 11.59
N LEU A 27 5.68 -44.68 10.26
CA LEU A 27 5.31 -43.52 9.44
C LEU A 27 3.83 -43.17 9.59
N GLN A 28 2.94 -44.17 9.60
CA GLN A 28 1.51 -43.96 9.84
C GLN A 28 1.23 -43.39 11.24
N GLN A 29 1.91 -43.91 12.28
CA GLN A 29 1.79 -43.40 13.64
C GLN A 29 2.27 -41.94 13.77
N LEU A 30 3.38 -41.59 13.11
CA LEU A 30 3.87 -40.21 13.04
C LEU A 30 2.86 -39.29 12.37
N ASN A 31 2.30 -39.69 11.22
CA ASN A 31 1.29 -38.89 10.54
C ASN A 31 0.02 -38.71 11.38
N ALA A 32 -0.45 -39.76 12.06
CA ALA A 32 -1.60 -39.67 12.97
C ALA A 32 -1.32 -38.71 14.15
N LYS A 33 -0.11 -38.75 14.71
CA LYS A 33 0.31 -37.86 15.79
C LYS A 33 0.39 -36.40 15.34
N THR A 34 0.94 -36.15 14.15
CA THR A 34 1.02 -34.81 13.55
C THR A 34 -0.37 -34.24 13.27
N ASN A 35 -1.28 -35.02 12.69
CA ASN A 35 -2.66 -34.58 12.43
C ASN A 35 -3.42 -34.25 13.73
N LYS A 36 -3.22 -35.06 14.77
CA LYS A 36 -3.81 -34.79 16.10
C LYS A 36 -3.26 -33.51 16.73
N LEU A 37 -1.98 -33.20 16.52
CA LEU A 37 -1.36 -31.97 17.01
C LEU A 37 -1.92 -30.73 16.28
N LEU A 38 -2.04 -30.82 14.94
CA LEU A 38 -2.58 -29.75 14.10
C LEU A 38 -4.03 -29.41 14.50
N CYS A 39 -4.88 -30.43 14.68
CA CYS A 39 -6.26 -30.25 15.10
C CYS A 39 -6.37 -29.60 16.49
N LYS A 40 -5.50 -29.97 17.45
CA LYS A 40 -5.45 -29.30 18.77
C LYS A 40 -5.03 -27.83 18.66
N GLN A 41 -4.09 -27.52 17.77
CA GLN A 41 -3.64 -26.15 17.54
C GLN A 41 -4.74 -25.30 16.90
N ASP A 42 -5.51 -25.86 15.96
CA ASP A 42 -6.67 -25.21 15.35
C ASP A 42 -7.80 -24.96 16.36
N LEU A 43 -8.11 -25.94 17.23
CA LEU A 43 -9.07 -25.74 18.33
C LEU A 43 -8.62 -24.64 19.29
N ALA A 44 -7.33 -24.59 19.65
CA ALA A 44 -6.79 -23.53 20.50
C ALA A 44 -6.89 -22.16 19.81
N ALA A 45 -6.57 -22.06 18.51
CA ALA A 45 -6.68 -20.84 17.74
C ALA A 45 -8.14 -20.36 17.60
N GLN A 46 -9.09 -21.29 17.42
CA GLN A 46 -10.52 -20.97 17.39
C GLN A 46 -11.01 -20.49 18.76
N SER A 47 -10.63 -21.16 19.85
CA SER A 47 -10.97 -20.74 21.22
C SER A 47 -10.49 -19.32 21.53
N VAL A 48 -9.23 -18.99 21.18
CA VAL A 48 -8.68 -17.64 21.35
C VAL A 48 -9.44 -16.59 20.54
N LYS A 49 -9.85 -16.90 19.30
CA LYS A 49 -10.67 -16.01 18.47
C LYS A 49 -12.05 -15.77 19.10
N THR A 50 -12.70 -16.84 19.58
CA THR A 50 -14.01 -16.76 20.24
C THR A 50 -13.93 -15.94 21.53
N GLN A 51 -12.90 -16.15 22.35
CA GLN A 51 -12.69 -15.39 23.59
C GLN A 51 -12.44 -13.90 23.31
N LYS A 52 -11.64 -13.58 22.29
CA LYS A 52 -11.40 -12.18 21.88
C LYS A 52 -12.67 -11.51 21.34
N SER A 53 -13.53 -12.26 20.65
CA SER A 53 -14.84 -11.78 20.19
C SER A 53 -15.78 -11.46 21.37
N LEU A 54 -15.86 -12.36 22.36
CA LEU A 54 -16.65 -12.14 23.58
C LEU A 54 -16.15 -10.95 24.40
N GLN A 55 -14.82 -10.77 24.52
CA GLN A 55 -14.24 -9.59 25.16
C GLN A 55 -14.60 -8.30 24.43
N ASN A 56 -14.55 -8.30 23.10
CA ASN A 56 -14.93 -7.12 22.30
C ASN A 56 -16.43 -6.80 22.41
N GLN A 57 -17.30 -7.82 22.45
CA GLN A 57 -18.73 -7.62 22.70
C GLN A 57 -19.01 -7.09 24.11
N ALA A 58 -18.31 -7.60 25.14
CA ALA A 58 -18.44 -7.11 26.52
C ALA A 58 -17.97 -5.65 26.66
N VAL A 59 -16.86 -5.28 26.01
CA VAL A 59 -16.37 -3.89 25.99
C VAL A 59 -17.36 -2.97 25.25
N THR A 60 -17.96 -3.44 24.15
CA THR A 60 -18.98 -2.68 23.41
C THR A 60 -20.24 -2.48 24.26
N ALA A 61 -20.71 -3.53 24.96
CA ALA A 61 -21.85 -3.45 25.87
C ALA A 61 -21.57 -2.50 27.06
N ALA A 62 -20.35 -2.51 27.61
CA ALA A 62 -19.94 -1.61 28.69
C ALA A 62 -19.85 -0.14 28.25
N ILE A 63 -19.37 0.14 27.03
CA ILE A 63 -19.35 1.48 26.45
C ILE A 63 -20.78 1.98 26.20
N ILE A 64 -21.66 1.13 25.67
CA ILE A 64 -23.07 1.46 25.45
C ILE A 64 -23.75 1.76 26.80
N ALA A 65 -23.54 0.94 27.83
CA ALA A 65 -24.08 1.16 29.16
C ALA A 65 -23.56 2.46 29.79
N THR A 66 -22.26 2.76 29.66
CA THR A 66 -21.67 4.02 30.17
C THR A 66 -22.24 5.23 29.44
N SER A 67 -22.43 5.14 28.12
CA SER A 67 -23.06 6.22 27.34
C SER A 67 -24.55 6.40 27.68
N ALA A 68 -25.27 5.33 28.03
CA ALA A 68 -26.65 5.42 28.50
C ALA A 68 -26.75 6.07 29.89
N THR A 69 -25.82 5.79 30.81
CA THR A 69 -25.76 6.45 32.13
C THR A 69 -25.38 7.92 32.02
N VAL A 70 -24.48 8.28 31.09
CA VAL A 70 -24.12 9.68 30.80
C VAL A 70 -25.28 10.43 30.14
N ALA A 71 -26.06 9.79 29.26
CA ALA A 71 -27.26 10.38 28.66
C ALA A 71 -28.39 10.59 29.69
N MET A 72 -28.56 9.66 30.65
CA MET A 72 -29.54 9.81 31.73
C MET A 72 -29.13 10.86 32.78
N ALA A 73 -27.83 11.02 33.07
CA ALA A 73 -27.31 12.08 33.93
C ALA A 73 -27.36 13.47 33.25
N ALA A 74 -27.20 13.54 31.93
CA ALA A 74 -27.35 14.78 31.16
C ALA A 74 -28.80 15.29 31.14
N ASN A 75 -29.79 14.39 31.17
CA ASN A 75 -31.22 14.73 31.15
C ASN A 75 -31.76 15.18 32.52
N THR A 76 -31.11 14.85 33.63
CA THR A 76 -31.47 15.39 34.97
C THR A 76 -30.77 16.72 35.29
N ALA A 77 -29.68 17.08 34.60
CA ALA A 77 -29.00 18.36 34.74
C ALA A 77 -29.57 19.50 33.85
N THR A 78 -30.45 19.19 32.88
CA THR A 78 -31.00 20.15 31.92
C THR A 78 -32.38 20.73 32.27
N ALA A 79 -32.87 20.51 33.49
CA ALA A 79 -34.09 21.18 33.99
C ALA A 79 -33.84 22.62 34.52
N ALA A 80 -32.61 23.13 34.50
CA ALA A 80 -32.32 24.50 34.93
C ALA A 80 -31.12 25.13 34.20
N LYS A 81 -31.30 25.59 32.95
CA LYS A 81 -30.64 26.80 32.40
C LYS A 81 -31.12 27.10 30.96
N LYS A 82 -31.48 28.36 30.74
CA LYS A 82 -32.04 28.95 29.49
C LYS A 82 -31.16 28.71 28.25
N PRO A 83 -31.73 28.50 27.04
CA PRO A 83 -30.96 28.21 25.84
C PRO A 83 -30.39 29.49 25.19
N ARG A 84 -29.09 29.47 24.86
CA ARG A 84 -28.40 30.45 24.03
C ARG A 84 -28.24 29.87 22.62
N ILE A 85 -29.07 30.30 21.70
CA ILE A 85 -29.01 29.92 20.28
C ILE A 85 -27.94 30.78 19.60
N SER A 86 -26.95 30.13 18.99
CA SER A 86 -25.97 30.74 18.09
C SER A 86 -26.59 30.88 16.70
N MET A 87 -27.16 32.04 16.38
CA MET A 87 -27.60 32.36 15.01
C MET A 87 -26.44 32.97 14.22
N GLN A 88 -26.11 32.36 13.07
CA GLN A 88 -25.25 32.99 12.05
C GLN A 88 -25.96 34.23 11.49
N LYS A 89 -25.33 35.40 11.59
CA LYS A 89 -25.87 36.67 11.06
C LYS A 89 -25.82 36.66 9.54
N THR A 90 -26.96 36.90 8.90
CA THR A 90 -27.09 37.08 7.45
C THR A 90 -26.63 38.48 7.02
N TRP A 91 -26.18 38.60 5.77
CA TRP A 91 -25.55 39.80 5.19
C TRP A 91 -26.39 41.09 5.30
N ALA A 92 -27.72 40.98 5.39
CA ALA A 92 -28.62 42.12 5.51
C ALA A 92 -28.47 42.88 6.86
N GLN A 93 -28.05 42.22 7.95
CA GLN A 93 -27.87 42.86 9.26
C GLN A 93 -26.55 43.61 9.41
N LYS A 94 -25.60 43.45 8.47
CA LYS A 94 -24.33 44.21 8.48
C LYS A 94 -24.44 45.59 7.81
N ALA A 95 -25.51 45.86 7.07
CA ALA A 95 -25.68 47.11 6.33
C ALA A 95 -26.50 48.19 7.09
N ALA A 96 -27.05 47.88 8.26
CA ALA A 96 -27.92 48.79 9.03
C ALA A 96 -27.26 49.28 10.34
N VAL A 97 -25.99 49.70 10.28
CA VAL A 97 -25.39 50.51 11.35
C VAL A 97 -25.12 51.89 10.77
N THR A 98 -26.05 52.79 11.02
CA THR A 98 -25.97 54.21 10.65
C THR A 98 -25.42 54.98 11.86
N GLY A 99 -24.31 55.70 11.67
CA GLY A 99 -23.95 56.84 12.53
C GLY A 99 -22.51 56.91 13.06
N LEU A 100 -21.78 57.94 12.59
CA LEU A 100 -20.55 58.57 13.12
C LEU A 100 -19.21 57.83 12.92
N GLU A 101 -18.11 58.37 12.36
CA GLU A 101 -17.74 59.64 11.71
C GLU A 101 -16.52 59.38 10.78
N ASP A 102 -16.20 60.37 9.94
CA ASP A 102 -15.06 60.46 9.01
C ASP A 102 -13.73 59.90 9.53
N THR A 103 -13.24 58.82 8.90
CA THR A 103 -11.80 58.57 8.77
C THR A 103 -11.49 57.86 7.44
N ALA A 104 -10.66 58.54 6.64
CA ALA A 104 -9.83 58.09 5.53
C ALA A 104 -10.17 56.77 4.81
N TRP A 105 -10.45 56.87 3.51
CA TRP A 105 -10.53 55.75 2.56
C TRP A 105 -9.40 54.73 2.75
N ILE A 106 -9.71 53.54 3.27
CA ILE A 106 -8.78 52.40 3.26
C ILE A 106 -8.88 51.72 1.91
N LYS A 107 -7.84 51.88 1.09
CA LYS A 107 -7.69 51.17 -0.19
C LYS A 107 -7.45 49.69 0.11
N VAL A 108 -8.48 48.85 -0.04
CA VAL A 108 -8.34 47.39 0.08
C VAL A 108 -7.50 46.88 -1.09
N THR A 109 -6.24 46.54 -0.83
CA THR A 109 -5.38 45.87 -1.81
C THR A 109 -5.85 44.43 -2.00
N ALA A 110 -6.06 44.03 -3.25
CA ALA A 110 -6.41 42.65 -3.58
C ALA A 110 -5.35 41.69 -3.03
N LYS A 111 -5.81 40.64 -2.35
CA LYS A 111 -4.98 39.57 -1.80
C LYS A 111 -4.06 39.04 -2.91
N ALA A 112 -2.75 39.15 -2.70
CA ALA A 112 -1.74 38.74 -3.67
C ALA A 112 -2.05 37.34 -4.22
N ALA A 113 -2.06 37.23 -5.55
CA ALA A 113 -2.20 35.95 -6.24
C ALA A 113 -1.16 34.97 -5.68
N LYS A 114 -1.60 33.76 -5.32
CA LYS A 114 -0.68 32.70 -4.86
C LYS A 114 0.44 32.56 -5.90
N PRO A 115 1.73 32.57 -5.49
CA PRO A 115 2.82 32.38 -6.43
C PRO A 115 2.65 31.04 -7.14
N LYS A 116 2.81 31.03 -8.47
CA LYS A 116 2.87 29.82 -9.29
C LYS A 116 3.91 28.86 -8.65
N PRO A 117 3.64 27.54 -8.59
CA PRO A 117 4.52 26.60 -7.91
C PRO A 117 5.94 26.70 -8.49
N LYS A 118 6.92 27.02 -7.65
CA LYS A 118 8.35 26.93 -8.00
C LYS A 118 8.65 25.48 -8.35
N VAL A 119 9.27 25.24 -9.51
CA VAL A 119 9.82 23.94 -9.89
C VAL A 119 10.88 23.55 -8.84
N THR A 120 10.51 22.68 -7.91
CA THR A 120 11.41 22.19 -6.85
C THR A 120 12.42 21.22 -7.45
N ALA A 121 13.64 21.13 -6.92
CA ALA A 121 14.68 20.19 -7.38
C ALA A 121 14.19 18.73 -7.47
N GLU A 122 13.23 18.34 -6.63
CA GLU A 122 12.57 17.04 -6.67
C GLU A 122 11.75 16.80 -7.96
N SER A 123 11.09 17.82 -8.50
CA SER A 123 10.31 17.71 -9.74
C SER A 123 11.23 17.51 -10.96
N VAL A 124 12.38 18.20 -10.97
CA VAL A 124 13.43 18.01 -11.97
C VAL A 124 13.99 16.60 -11.89
N TYR A 125 14.24 16.08 -10.68
CA TYR A 125 14.74 14.72 -10.49
C TYR A 125 13.74 13.64 -10.91
N ARG A 126 12.43 13.84 -10.69
CA ARG A 126 11.39 12.91 -11.17
C ARG A 126 11.27 12.89 -12.70
N GLY A 127 11.43 14.04 -13.35
CA GLY A 127 11.45 14.16 -14.81
C GLY A 127 12.61 13.41 -15.49
N ARG A 128 13.63 12.99 -14.73
CA ARG A 128 14.82 12.27 -15.21
C ARG A 128 14.74 10.75 -15.09
N LYS A 129 13.65 10.21 -14.52
CA LYS A 129 13.53 8.78 -14.23
C LYS A 129 12.61 8.04 -15.19
N LEU A 130 13.12 6.93 -15.68
CA LEU A 130 12.39 5.94 -16.48
C LEU A 130 12.35 4.61 -15.72
N LEU A 131 11.19 3.96 -15.70
CA LEU A 131 11.00 2.63 -15.12
C LEU A 131 10.97 1.61 -16.24
N LEU A 132 11.84 0.62 -16.17
CA LEU A 132 11.88 -0.51 -17.10
C LEU A 132 11.42 -1.76 -16.35
N THR A 133 10.47 -2.48 -16.92
CA THR A 133 10.01 -3.78 -16.40
C THR A 133 10.67 -4.88 -17.23
N PRO A 134 11.58 -5.67 -16.65
CA PRO A 134 12.19 -6.80 -17.35
C PRO A 134 11.17 -7.94 -17.57
N LYS A 135 11.40 -8.80 -18.56
CA LYS A 135 10.50 -9.97 -18.81
C LYS A 135 10.53 -10.97 -17.67
N SER A 136 11.68 -11.15 -17.04
CA SER A 136 11.88 -11.97 -15.86
C SER A 136 12.27 -11.08 -14.68
N ALA A 137 11.79 -11.39 -13.48
CA ALA A 137 12.16 -10.64 -12.28
C ALA A 137 13.67 -10.72 -12.06
N VAL A 138 14.31 -9.58 -11.80
CA VAL A 138 15.76 -9.51 -11.65
C VAL A 138 16.09 -9.08 -10.23
N THR A 139 16.86 -9.90 -9.50
CA THR A 139 17.26 -9.64 -8.11
C THR A 139 18.50 -8.76 -8.01
N SER A 140 19.38 -8.81 -9.00
CA SER A 140 20.57 -7.95 -9.09
C SER A 140 20.98 -7.74 -10.54
N ILE A 141 21.50 -6.55 -10.85
CA ILE A 141 22.07 -6.22 -12.17
C ILE A 141 23.46 -5.63 -11.99
N ASN A 142 24.31 -5.82 -12.99
CA ASN A 142 25.49 -4.98 -13.13
C ASN A 142 25.07 -3.62 -13.68
N SER A 143 24.84 -2.66 -12.77
CA SER A 143 24.39 -1.32 -13.11
C SER A 143 25.29 -0.59 -14.10
N ILE A 144 26.60 -0.81 -14.02
CA ILE A 144 27.59 -0.16 -14.90
C ILE A 144 27.51 -0.73 -16.30
N ALA A 145 27.48 -2.06 -16.42
CA ALA A 145 27.35 -2.72 -17.72
C ALA A 145 26.04 -2.29 -18.40
N TYR A 146 24.92 -2.32 -17.67
CA TYR A 146 23.60 -1.94 -18.18
C TYR A 146 23.57 -0.49 -18.67
N ARG A 147 24.13 0.45 -17.88
CA ARG A 147 24.30 1.85 -18.27
C ARG A 147 25.14 1.97 -19.55
N ASN A 148 26.25 1.25 -19.61
CA ASN A 148 27.18 1.31 -20.74
C ASN A 148 26.56 0.75 -22.02
N THR A 149 25.78 -0.32 -21.95
CA THR A 149 25.03 -0.85 -23.11
C THR A 149 24.15 0.23 -23.73
N ILE A 150 23.33 0.91 -22.91
CA ILE A 150 22.44 1.98 -23.38
C ILE A 150 23.25 3.16 -23.96
N ASN A 151 24.27 3.63 -23.23
CA ASN A 151 25.08 4.76 -23.66
C ASN A 151 25.90 4.46 -24.92
N ASN A 152 26.37 3.22 -25.09
CA ASN A 152 27.10 2.78 -26.28
C ASN A 152 26.18 2.72 -27.49
N ALA A 153 24.95 2.19 -27.34
CA ALA A 153 23.95 2.18 -28.40
C ALA A 153 23.61 3.61 -28.87
N LEU A 154 23.40 4.54 -27.93
CA LEU A 154 23.18 5.95 -28.24
C LEU A 154 24.38 6.60 -28.94
N LYS A 155 25.60 6.28 -28.50
CA LYS A 155 26.85 6.78 -29.10
C LYS A 155 27.05 6.25 -30.53
N GLN A 156 26.74 4.98 -30.78
CA GLN A 156 26.79 4.37 -32.11
C GLN A 156 25.79 5.04 -33.06
N ALA A 157 24.61 5.40 -32.55
CA ALA A 157 23.62 6.20 -33.26
C ALA A 157 23.96 7.71 -33.38
N LYS A 158 25.17 8.13 -32.97
CA LYS A 158 25.68 9.51 -32.97
C LYS A 158 24.87 10.50 -32.10
N ILE A 159 24.10 10.01 -31.13
CA ILE A 159 23.35 10.84 -30.19
C ILE A 159 24.23 11.11 -28.97
N LYS A 160 24.82 12.31 -28.90
CA LYS A 160 25.67 12.74 -27.77
C LYS A 160 24.91 13.54 -26.70
N SER A 161 23.70 14.01 -27.02
CA SER A 161 22.92 14.87 -26.15
C SER A 161 22.37 14.11 -24.92
N VAL A 162 21.91 12.88 -25.11
CA VAL A 162 21.25 12.08 -24.07
C VAL A 162 22.20 11.05 -23.47
N LEU A 163 22.34 11.06 -22.14
CA LEU A 163 23.18 10.11 -21.40
C LEU A 163 22.44 9.55 -20.18
N VAL A 164 22.65 8.27 -19.92
CA VAL A 164 22.23 7.60 -18.68
C VAL A 164 23.34 7.73 -17.63
N SER A 165 22.97 8.21 -16.45
CA SER A 165 23.89 8.37 -15.31
C SER A 165 23.88 7.13 -14.41
N THR A 166 22.70 6.70 -13.98
CA THR A 166 22.55 5.59 -13.03
C THR A 166 21.45 4.62 -13.45
N VAL A 167 21.66 3.35 -13.11
CA VAL A 167 20.70 2.27 -13.29
C VAL A 167 20.63 1.50 -11.99
N THR A 168 19.45 1.34 -11.41
CA THR A 168 19.25 0.61 -10.15
C THR A 168 18.08 -0.35 -10.24
N VAL A 169 18.11 -1.43 -9.46
CA VAL A 169 16.99 -2.35 -9.35
C VAL A 169 16.10 -1.90 -8.21
N SER A 170 14.78 -1.97 -8.41
CA SER A 170 13.81 -1.80 -7.34
C SER A 170 14.02 -2.83 -6.23
N ARG A 171 13.67 -2.48 -4.99
CA ARG A 171 13.78 -3.39 -3.84
C ARG A 171 13.03 -4.72 -4.04
N THR A 172 11.97 -4.72 -4.84
CA THR A 172 11.16 -5.91 -5.14
C THR A 172 11.65 -6.70 -6.35
N GLY A 173 12.67 -6.23 -7.08
CA GLY A 173 13.17 -6.88 -8.29
C GLY A 173 12.24 -6.79 -9.51
N ALA A 174 11.08 -6.13 -9.37
CA ALA A 174 10.05 -6.05 -10.40
C ALA A 174 10.31 -4.95 -11.45
N SER A 175 11.22 -4.03 -11.17
CA SER A 175 11.53 -2.91 -12.06
C SER A 175 12.99 -2.47 -11.93
N ILE A 176 13.53 -1.96 -13.02
CA ILE A 176 14.82 -1.30 -13.14
C ILE A 176 14.55 0.20 -13.31
N VAL A 177 15.17 1.03 -12.50
CA VAL A 177 15.05 2.49 -12.54
C VAL A 177 16.28 3.05 -13.25
N VAL A 178 16.06 3.72 -14.38
CA VAL A 178 17.08 4.40 -15.16
C VAL A 178 16.98 5.89 -14.89
N THR A 179 18.10 6.54 -14.56
CA THR A 179 18.17 7.99 -14.33
C THR A 179 19.09 8.63 -15.36
N THR A 180 18.59 9.63 -16.08
CA THR A 180 19.37 10.40 -17.05
C THR A 180 20.34 11.37 -16.35
N ALA A 181 21.41 11.73 -17.06
CA ALA A 181 22.36 12.76 -16.64
C ALA A 181 21.68 14.12 -16.44
N GLU A 182 22.34 15.02 -15.71
CA GLU A 182 21.84 16.39 -15.51
C GLU A 182 21.70 17.12 -16.85
N GLY A 183 20.63 17.90 -17.00
CA GLY A 183 20.27 18.56 -18.25
C GLY A 183 19.41 17.73 -19.22
N ASN A 184 19.31 16.41 -19.03
CA ASN A 184 18.50 15.52 -19.89
C ASN A 184 17.26 15.01 -19.18
N THR A 185 16.14 14.90 -19.89
CA THR A 185 14.90 14.32 -19.34
C THR A 185 14.74 12.85 -19.72
N ALA A 186 13.89 12.12 -18.99
CA ALA A 186 13.52 10.75 -19.34
C ALA A 186 12.77 10.70 -20.69
N GLU A 187 12.13 11.79 -21.11
CA GLU A 187 11.46 11.90 -22.41
C GLU A 187 12.47 11.91 -23.55
N ASP A 188 13.61 12.56 -23.38
CA ASP A 188 14.67 12.58 -24.38
C ASP A 188 15.26 11.19 -24.58
N LEU A 189 15.39 10.41 -23.50
CA LEU A 189 15.78 9.00 -23.59
C LEU A 189 14.71 8.14 -24.27
N LEU A 190 13.43 8.42 -24.01
CA LEU A 190 12.29 7.69 -24.57
C LEU A 190 12.13 7.93 -26.08
N LYS A 191 12.45 9.14 -26.59
CA LYS A 191 12.47 9.44 -28.03
C LYS A 191 13.38 8.50 -28.83
N HIS A 192 14.45 8.03 -28.19
CA HIS A 192 15.45 7.15 -28.79
C HIS A 192 15.29 5.68 -28.38
N LYS A 193 14.12 5.29 -27.84
CA LYS A 193 13.89 3.92 -27.36
C LYS A 193 14.22 2.83 -28.37
N ALA A 194 13.92 3.04 -29.64
CA ALA A 194 14.13 2.04 -30.69
C ALA A 194 15.60 1.63 -30.86
N ILE A 195 16.54 2.46 -30.40
CA ILE A 195 17.98 2.22 -30.53
C ILE A 195 18.49 1.33 -29.39
N TRP A 196 18.01 1.54 -28.17
CA TRP A 196 18.55 0.87 -26.97
C TRP A 196 17.62 -0.21 -26.41
N GLU A 197 16.32 -0.19 -26.75
CA GLU A 197 15.34 -1.17 -26.31
C GLU A 197 15.67 -2.60 -26.77
N PRO A 198 16.09 -2.85 -28.03
CA PRO A 198 16.43 -4.21 -28.49
C PRO A 198 17.63 -4.83 -27.77
N GLU A 199 18.53 -4.00 -27.26
CA GLU A 199 19.71 -4.44 -26.50
C GLU A 199 19.34 -4.94 -25.08
N LEU A 200 18.07 -4.76 -24.66
CA LEU A 200 17.59 -5.07 -23.33
C LEU A 200 16.38 -6.01 -23.39
N ASP A 201 16.36 -7.03 -22.54
CA ASP A 201 15.21 -7.95 -22.46
C ASP A 201 14.08 -7.37 -21.57
N LEU A 202 13.29 -6.47 -22.16
CA LEU A 202 12.24 -5.72 -21.47
C LEU A 202 10.83 -6.20 -21.85
N ALA A 203 9.92 -6.17 -20.88
CA ALA A 203 8.49 -6.38 -21.08
C ALA A 203 7.75 -5.05 -21.25
N GLN A 204 8.08 -4.03 -20.46
CA GLN A 204 7.41 -2.73 -20.50
C GLN A 204 8.37 -1.58 -20.16
N ILE A 205 8.13 -0.42 -20.76
CA ILE A 205 8.80 0.85 -20.44
C ILE A 205 7.72 1.81 -19.93
N LYS A 206 7.89 2.29 -18.69
CA LYS A 206 6.95 3.21 -18.04
C LYS A 206 7.66 4.49 -17.65
N LYS A 207 7.03 5.63 -17.94
CA LYS A 207 7.44 6.90 -17.35
C LYS A 207 7.07 6.88 -15.86
N ASN A 208 7.90 7.50 -15.03
CA ASN A 208 7.62 7.65 -13.61
C ASN A 208 6.56 8.74 -13.35
N GLN A 209 5.41 8.66 -14.02
CA GLN A 209 4.27 9.57 -13.91
C GLN A 209 3.17 8.91 -13.08
N TRP A 210 3.47 8.70 -11.82
CA TRP A 210 2.43 8.35 -10.86
C TRP A 210 2.50 9.29 -9.67
N HIS A 211 1.32 9.71 -9.24
CA HIS A 211 1.13 10.64 -8.17
C HIS A 211 0.70 9.86 -6.93
N LYS A 212 1.36 10.13 -5.80
CA LYS A 212 0.89 9.67 -4.50
C LYS A 212 -0.09 10.70 -3.95
N ILE A 213 -1.32 10.29 -3.70
CA ILE A 213 -2.36 11.14 -3.13
C ILE A 213 -2.64 10.65 -1.71
N LEU A 214 -2.67 11.59 -0.77
CA LEU A 214 -3.04 11.32 0.61
C LEU A 214 -4.54 11.60 0.78
N LEU A 215 -5.31 10.55 1.07
CA LEU A 215 -6.73 10.63 1.37
C LEU A 215 -6.90 10.81 2.87
N HIS A 216 -7.56 11.88 3.28
CA HIS A 216 -7.93 12.15 4.66
C HIS A 216 -9.42 11.89 4.90
N GLY A 217 -9.79 11.65 6.15
CA GLY A 217 -11.20 11.54 6.54
C GLY A 217 -11.85 10.19 6.26
N LEU A 218 -11.09 9.16 5.86
CA LEU A 218 -11.67 7.85 5.55
C LEU A 218 -12.30 7.22 6.81
N PRO A 219 -13.61 6.90 6.79
CA PRO A 219 -14.30 6.30 7.91
C PRO A 219 -13.70 4.93 8.26
N THR A 220 -13.17 4.78 9.47
CA THR A 220 -12.57 3.50 9.91
C THR A 220 -13.64 2.43 10.12
N ALA A 221 -14.89 2.81 10.45
CA ALA A 221 -16.00 1.88 10.60
C ALA A 221 -16.27 1.08 9.31
N VAL A 222 -16.04 1.69 8.14
CA VAL A 222 -16.25 1.08 6.83
C VAL A 222 -14.96 0.46 6.30
N PHE A 223 -13.83 1.17 6.46
CA PHE A 223 -12.58 0.84 5.76
C PHE A 223 -11.49 0.14 6.63
N ASN A 224 -11.80 -0.28 7.86
CA ASN A 224 -10.81 -0.96 8.72
C ASN A 224 -10.90 -2.51 8.67
N THR A 225 -11.62 -3.09 7.71
CA THR A 225 -11.67 -4.55 7.49
C THR A 225 -10.61 -5.01 6.49
N LYS A 226 -10.33 -6.31 6.45
CA LYS A 226 -9.23 -6.90 5.65
C LYS A 226 -9.30 -6.54 4.15
N ASP A 227 -10.50 -6.44 3.60
CA ASP A 227 -10.72 -6.28 2.15
C ASP A 227 -11.20 -4.87 1.79
N SER A 228 -11.45 -4.02 2.77
CA SER A 228 -12.07 -2.72 2.53
C SER A 228 -11.18 -1.71 1.79
N LEU A 229 -9.86 -1.85 1.82
CA LEU A 229 -8.99 -1.04 0.97
C LEU A 229 -9.08 -1.43 -0.51
N GLU A 230 -9.53 -2.65 -0.82
CA GLU A 230 -9.85 -3.06 -2.19
C GLU A 230 -11.16 -2.42 -2.63
N MET A 231 -12.17 -2.35 -1.75
CA MET A 231 -13.40 -1.60 -2.02
C MET A 231 -13.11 -0.12 -2.28
N LEU A 232 -12.20 0.50 -1.51
CA LEU A 232 -11.77 1.88 -1.75
C LEU A 232 -11.09 2.04 -3.12
N GLN A 233 -10.32 1.04 -3.55
CA GLN A 233 -9.74 1.05 -4.90
C GLN A 233 -10.83 0.99 -5.96
N GLU A 234 -11.76 0.04 -5.86
CA GLU A 234 -12.87 -0.12 -6.80
C GLU A 234 -13.70 1.16 -6.89
N GLU A 235 -14.02 1.78 -5.75
CA GLU A 235 -14.78 3.02 -5.68
C GLU A 235 -14.04 4.17 -6.39
N VAL A 236 -12.74 4.35 -6.12
CA VAL A 236 -11.95 5.39 -6.78
C VAL A 236 -11.88 5.17 -8.29
N GLU A 237 -11.68 3.94 -8.76
CA GLU A 237 -11.60 3.61 -10.19
C GLU A 237 -12.97 3.73 -10.89
N LEU A 238 -14.06 3.39 -10.20
CA LEU A 238 -15.42 3.44 -10.74
C LEU A 238 -15.93 4.89 -10.87
N PHE A 239 -15.73 5.71 -9.83
CA PHE A 239 -16.25 7.08 -9.80
C PHE A 239 -15.35 8.08 -10.53
N ASN A 240 -14.07 7.76 -10.77
CA ASN A 240 -13.14 8.63 -11.50
C ASN A 240 -12.74 8.00 -12.84
N LYS A 241 -13.55 8.23 -13.87
CA LYS A 241 -13.28 7.74 -15.23
C LYS A 241 -11.90 8.19 -15.71
N GLY A 242 -11.06 7.23 -16.09
CA GLY A 242 -9.71 7.47 -16.59
C GLY A 242 -8.62 7.43 -15.52
N ILE A 243 -8.96 7.28 -14.24
CA ILE A 243 -7.98 7.06 -13.17
C ILE A 243 -7.87 5.56 -12.89
N LYS A 244 -6.65 5.03 -12.97
CA LYS A 244 -6.32 3.67 -12.49
C LYS A 244 -5.30 3.74 -11.37
N LEU A 245 -5.52 2.98 -10.29
CA LEU A 245 -4.55 2.91 -9.23
C LEU A 245 -3.39 2.00 -9.66
N VAL A 246 -2.16 2.47 -9.43
CA VAL A 246 -0.93 1.73 -9.73
C VAL A 246 -0.66 0.66 -8.67
N THR A 247 -1.08 0.94 -7.44
CA THR A 247 -0.90 0.07 -6.29
C THR A 247 -2.15 0.08 -5.44
N LYS A 248 -2.40 -1.03 -4.75
CA LYS A 248 -3.46 -1.10 -3.73
C LYS A 248 -3.29 0.05 -2.72
N PRO A 249 -4.39 0.68 -2.28
CA PRO A 249 -4.34 1.68 -1.21
C PRO A 249 -3.66 1.13 0.03
N VAL A 250 -2.96 1.99 0.77
CA VAL A 250 -2.27 1.60 2.00
C VAL A 250 -2.62 2.58 3.11
N TRP A 251 -3.02 2.05 4.26
CA TRP A 251 -3.22 2.86 5.46
C TRP A 251 -1.91 3.53 5.90
N LEU A 252 -1.97 4.83 6.22
CA LEU A 252 -0.81 5.54 6.76
C LEU A 252 -0.52 5.17 8.22
N SER A 253 -1.57 4.86 8.98
CA SER A 253 -1.48 4.45 10.38
C SER A 253 -1.41 2.92 10.52
N ARG A 254 -1.08 2.45 11.72
CA ARG A 254 -1.25 1.03 12.08
C ARG A 254 -2.69 0.73 12.51
N ALA A 255 -3.09 -0.54 12.47
CA ALA A 255 -4.46 -0.96 12.79
C ALA A 255 -4.86 -0.60 14.23
N GLU A 256 -3.93 -0.75 15.18
CA GLU A 256 -4.13 -0.44 16.60
C GLU A 256 -4.46 1.05 16.79
N ASN A 257 -3.77 1.92 16.04
CA ASN A 257 -4.00 3.37 16.07
C ASN A 257 -5.33 3.79 15.45
N ARG A 258 -6.00 2.92 14.68
CA ARG A 258 -7.31 3.18 14.06
C ARG A 258 -8.48 2.67 14.89
N GLN A 259 -8.26 1.74 15.81
CA GLN A 259 -9.32 1.04 16.55
C GLN A 259 -10.31 2.01 17.23
N ASN A 260 -9.81 3.14 17.75
CA ASN A 260 -10.60 4.11 18.52
C ASN A 260 -10.80 5.45 17.78
N LYS A 261 -10.48 5.51 16.48
CA LYS A 261 -10.63 6.74 15.67
C LYS A 261 -11.82 6.59 14.74
N MET A 262 -12.62 7.63 14.58
CA MET A 262 -13.72 7.64 13.60
C MET A 262 -13.20 7.76 12.16
N HIS A 263 -12.08 8.45 11.96
CA HIS A 263 -11.47 8.67 10.65
C HIS A 263 -9.98 8.38 10.66
N ALA A 264 -9.46 7.94 9.52
CA ALA A 264 -8.03 7.72 9.29
C ALA A 264 -7.60 8.28 7.92
N SER A 265 -6.34 8.06 7.56
CA SER A 265 -5.79 8.51 6.29
C SER A 265 -5.05 7.38 5.58
N ALA A 266 -5.25 7.28 4.27
CA ALA A 266 -4.63 6.29 3.41
C ALA A 266 -3.90 6.97 2.24
N ILE A 267 -2.89 6.30 1.71
CA ILE A 267 -2.21 6.71 0.49
C ILE A 267 -2.73 5.88 -0.66
N ILE A 268 -3.05 6.54 -1.77
CA ILE A 268 -3.28 5.92 -3.07
C ILE A 268 -2.20 6.37 -4.06
N SER A 269 -1.90 5.52 -5.02
CA SER A 269 -0.95 5.82 -6.11
C SER A 269 -1.72 5.79 -7.42
N VAL A 270 -1.82 6.91 -8.12
CA VAL A 270 -2.55 7.01 -9.39
C VAL A 270 -1.60 7.24 -10.55
N ALA A 271 -1.82 6.54 -11.66
CA ALA A 271 -1.19 6.86 -12.94
C ALA A 271 -2.18 7.70 -13.75
N THR A 272 -1.65 8.75 -14.36
CA THR A 272 -2.36 9.67 -15.26
C THR A 272 -1.71 9.61 -16.63
#